data_AF-A0A7K7V4I9-F1
#
_entry.id   AF-A0A7K7V4I9-F1
#
_cell.length_a   1.000
_cell.length_b   1.000
_cell.length_c   1.000
_cell.angle_alpha   90.00
_cell.angle_beta   90.00
_cell.angle_gamma   90.00
#
_symmetry.space_group_name_H-M   'P 1'
#
loop_
_entity.id
_entity.type
_entity.pdbx_description
1 polymer ?
#
loop_
_entity_poly.entity_id
_entity_poly.type
_entity_poly.pdbx_seq_one_letter_code
_entity_poly.pdbx_strand_id
1 'polypeptide(L)'
;PLPRRLYCEAEKDAKRRSCQTVLAEALDVVVRSFAPILPHLAEEVFQYLPYKKDSEGVFRSGWIKASSGWKKPGTEEAIEGACAIRDSFLGSISGKNALEYEVVIVIEPGLLFELMEVLQAEESSSVSQLNEIMMASQTTLLSEFPKETPADANIIKGTFLINLEGGDIREESAYEVIVLPTAKAKCPRCRRYTAASSSSPCARCTDVLAGKGRG
;
A
#
# COMPACT_ATOMS: atom_id res chain seq x y z
N PRO A 1 -3.25 1.81 -4.18
CA PRO A 1 -3.04 0.42 -3.69
C PRO A 1 -4.21 -0.54 -4.01
N LEU A 2 -5.39 -0.36 -3.39
CA LEU A 2 -6.51 -1.33 -3.44
C LEU A 2 -7.11 -1.59 -4.83
N PRO A 3 -7.35 -0.57 -5.69
CA PRO A 3 -7.92 -0.80 -7.02
C PRO A 3 -7.09 -1.76 -7.86
N ARG A 4 -5.76 -1.72 -7.71
CA ARG A 4 -4.84 -2.57 -8.46
C ARG A 4 -5.09 -4.05 -8.17
N ARG A 5 -5.25 -4.42 -6.89
CA ARG A 5 -5.46 -5.82 -6.50
C ARG A 5 -6.84 -6.31 -6.93
N LEU A 6 -7.86 -5.47 -6.81
CA LEU A 6 -9.24 -5.83 -7.16
C LEU A 6 -9.47 -5.98 -8.67
N TYR A 7 -8.93 -5.06 -9.49
CA TYR A 7 -9.20 -5.03 -10.93
C TYR A 7 -8.16 -5.78 -11.77
N CYS A 8 -6.90 -5.85 -11.30
CA CYS A 8 -5.82 -6.37 -12.12
C CYS A 8 -5.40 -7.80 -11.78
N GLU A 9 -5.71 -8.34 -10.60
CA GLU A 9 -5.36 -9.72 -10.27
C GLU A 9 -6.46 -10.70 -10.72
N ALA A 10 -6.10 -11.97 -10.85
CA ALA A 10 -7.05 -13.02 -11.21
C ALA A 10 -8.15 -13.14 -10.14
N GLU A 11 -9.33 -13.62 -10.53
CA GLU A 11 -10.50 -13.67 -9.65
C GLU A 11 -10.27 -14.49 -8.37
N LYS A 12 -9.56 -15.61 -8.48
CA LYS A 12 -9.26 -16.51 -7.36
C LYS A 12 -7.89 -16.25 -6.72
N ASP A 13 -7.19 -15.19 -7.13
CA ASP A 13 -5.86 -14.88 -6.62
C ASP A 13 -5.88 -14.56 -5.13
N ALA A 14 -4.90 -15.08 -4.38
CA ALA A 14 -4.82 -14.89 -2.93
C ALA A 14 -4.74 -13.41 -2.54
N LYS A 15 -4.05 -12.56 -3.33
CA LYS A 15 -3.94 -11.12 -3.03
C LYS A 15 -5.27 -10.41 -3.23
N ARG A 16 -6.04 -10.80 -4.24
CA ARG A 16 -7.39 -10.28 -4.47
C ARG A 16 -8.34 -10.70 -3.35
N ARG A 17 -8.35 -11.98 -3.00
CA ARG A 17 -9.20 -12.50 -1.90
C ARG A 17 -8.84 -11.89 -0.55
N SER A 18 -7.55 -11.76 -0.24
CA SER A 18 -7.09 -11.10 0.98
C SER A 18 -7.59 -9.65 1.08
N CYS A 19 -7.51 -8.89 -0.02
CA CYS A 19 -8.05 -7.53 -0.10
C CYS A 19 -9.57 -7.50 0.14
N GLN A 20 -10.32 -8.42 -0.50
CA GLN A 20 -11.77 -8.51 -0.33
C GLN A 20 -12.17 -8.90 1.10
N THR A 21 -11.42 -9.79 1.76
CA THR A 21 -11.65 -10.14 3.16
C THR A 21 -11.46 -8.93 4.06
N VAL A 22 -10.36 -8.18 3.92
CA VAL A 22 -10.13 -6.96 4.71
C VAL A 22 -11.22 -5.92 4.46
N LEU A 23 -11.65 -5.74 3.21
CA LEU A 23 -12.74 -4.81 2.87
C LEU A 23 -14.09 -5.23 3.45
N ALA A 24 -14.39 -6.55 3.48
CA ALA A 24 -15.62 -7.06 4.08
C ALA A 24 -15.65 -6.84 5.60
N GLU A 25 -14.54 -7.14 6.29
CA GLU A 25 -14.40 -6.88 7.73
C GLU A 25 -14.48 -5.38 8.04
N ALA A 26 -13.77 -4.54 7.28
CA ALA A 26 -13.82 -3.09 7.45
C ALA A 26 -15.24 -2.53 7.22
N LEU A 27 -15.96 -3.04 6.22
CA LEU A 27 -17.35 -2.65 5.96
C LEU A 27 -18.26 -3.04 7.12
N ASP A 28 -18.16 -4.27 7.64
CA ASP A 28 -18.95 -4.70 8.81
C ASP A 28 -18.69 -3.82 10.04
N VAL A 29 -17.41 -3.51 10.32
CA VAL A 29 -17.00 -2.60 11.39
C VAL A 29 -17.62 -1.21 11.22
N VAL A 30 -17.50 -0.62 10.03
CA VAL A 30 -18.03 0.72 9.74
C VAL A 30 -19.54 0.74 9.87
N VAL A 31 -20.26 -0.20 9.23
CA VAL A 31 -21.73 -0.29 9.25
C VAL A 31 -22.26 -0.38 10.67
N ARG A 32 -21.67 -1.22 11.52
CA ARG A 32 -22.09 -1.37 12.92
C ARG A 32 -21.74 -0.14 13.76
N SER A 33 -20.59 0.49 13.49
CA SER A 33 -20.15 1.66 14.25
C SER A 33 -21.06 2.88 14.04
N PHE A 34 -21.56 3.09 12.82
CA PHE A 34 -22.45 4.22 12.54
C PHE A 34 -23.94 3.87 12.66
N ALA A 35 -24.33 2.60 12.82
CA ALA A 35 -25.72 2.19 12.99
C ALA A 35 -26.49 2.99 14.07
N PRO A 36 -25.90 3.37 15.23
CA PRO A 36 -26.57 4.24 16.21
C PRO A 36 -26.85 5.67 15.74
N ILE A 37 -26.12 6.15 14.72
CA ILE A 37 -26.18 7.52 14.19
C ILE A 37 -27.07 7.57 12.94
N LEU A 38 -26.89 6.63 12.01
CA LEU A 38 -27.62 6.55 10.73
C LEU A 38 -28.30 5.18 10.58
N PRO A 39 -29.39 4.92 11.32
CA PRO A 39 -29.99 3.59 11.42
C PRO A 39 -30.55 3.07 10.10
N HIS A 40 -31.21 3.94 9.32
CA HIS A 40 -31.78 3.56 8.03
C HIS A 40 -30.71 3.19 7.00
N LEU A 41 -29.63 3.98 6.93
CA LEU A 41 -28.51 3.71 6.04
C LEU A 41 -27.78 2.42 6.44
N ALA A 42 -27.56 2.21 7.74
CA ALA A 42 -26.88 1.01 8.23
C ALA A 42 -27.70 -0.25 7.90
N GLU A 43 -29.01 -0.19 8.09
CA GLU A 43 -29.92 -1.30 7.76
C GLU A 43 -29.97 -1.55 6.23
N GLU A 44 -30.03 -0.50 5.42
CA GLU A 44 -29.97 -0.62 3.96
C GLU A 44 -28.67 -1.28 3.51
N VAL A 45 -27.51 -0.78 3.96
CA VAL A 45 -26.20 -1.38 3.62
C VAL A 45 -26.14 -2.83 4.08
N PHE A 46 -26.60 -3.13 5.31
CA PHE A 46 -26.66 -4.50 5.84
C PHE A 46 -27.53 -5.43 4.99
N GLN A 47 -28.62 -4.93 4.42
CA GLN A 47 -29.49 -5.67 3.49
C GLN A 47 -28.81 -5.99 2.16
N TYR A 48 -27.90 -5.15 1.68
CA TYR A 48 -27.16 -5.37 0.43
C TYR A 48 -25.82 -6.11 0.58
N LEU A 49 -25.42 -6.51 1.79
CA LEU A 49 -24.18 -7.27 1.99
C LEU A 49 -24.22 -8.61 1.21
N PRO A 50 -23.17 -8.94 0.42
CA PRO A 50 -23.16 -10.11 -0.47
C PRO A 50 -22.80 -11.42 0.25
N TYR A 51 -22.51 -11.38 1.55
CA TYR A 51 -22.09 -12.54 2.36
C TYR A 51 -23.17 -12.95 3.37
N LYS A 52 -23.01 -14.16 3.93
CA LYS A 52 -23.98 -14.74 4.86
C LYS A 52 -24.11 -13.86 6.10
N LYS A 53 -25.35 -13.53 6.44
CA LYS A 53 -25.71 -12.72 7.61
C LYS A 53 -26.11 -13.64 8.74
N ASP A 54 -25.64 -13.36 9.94
CA ASP A 54 -26.02 -14.11 11.15
C ASP A 54 -27.41 -13.70 11.67
N SER A 55 -27.94 -12.56 11.22
CA SER A 55 -29.23 -12.00 11.62
C SER A 55 -29.95 -11.31 10.44
N GLU A 56 -31.23 -11.03 10.63
CA GLU A 56 -32.08 -10.33 9.63
C GLU A 56 -31.80 -8.82 9.53
N GLY A 57 -31.10 -8.22 10.51
CA GLY A 57 -30.81 -6.79 10.52
C GLY A 57 -29.62 -6.42 11.41
N VAL A 58 -29.06 -5.23 11.20
CA VAL A 58 -27.81 -4.79 11.83
C VAL A 58 -27.96 -4.69 13.35
N PHE A 59 -29.11 -4.20 13.82
CA PHE A 59 -29.43 -4.04 15.24
C PHE A 59 -29.61 -5.37 15.98
N ARG A 60 -29.82 -6.47 15.25
CA ARG A 60 -29.92 -7.84 15.80
C ARG A 60 -28.60 -8.60 15.75
N SER A 61 -27.61 -8.13 14.99
CA SER A 61 -26.32 -8.82 14.79
C SER A 61 -25.31 -8.63 15.94
N GLY A 62 -25.61 -7.74 16.90
CA GLY A 62 -24.70 -7.40 18.00
C GLY A 62 -23.52 -6.51 17.60
N TRP A 63 -22.59 -6.30 18.55
CA TRP A 63 -21.43 -5.43 18.34
C TRP A 63 -20.28 -6.13 17.60
N ILE A 64 -19.31 -5.32 17.16
CA ILE A 64 -18.12 -5.72 16.40
C ILE A 64 -17.28 -6.71 17.20
N LYS A 65 -16.83 -7.79 16.56
CA LYS A 65 -15.93 -8.79 17.15
C LYS A 65 -14.57 -8.72 16.48
N ALA A 66 -13.68 -7.87 16.99
CA ALA A 66 -12.29 -7.84 16.53
C ALA A 66 -11.51 -9.04 17.12
N SER A 67 -10.76 -9.74 16.27
CA SER A 67 -9.89 -10.81 16.77
C SER A 67 -8.61 -10.23 17.36
N SER A 68 -8.19 -10.71 18.53
CA SER A 68 -6.95 -10.26 19.18
C SER A 68 -5.70 -10.56 18.34
N GLY A 69 -5.76 -11.57 17.46
CA GLY A 69 -4.66 -11.95 16.57
C GLY A 69 -4.41 -11.00 15.40
N TRP A 70 -5.25 -9.98 15.18
CA TRP A 70 -5.00 -8.96 14.16
C TRP A 70 -3.97 -7.91 14.60
N LYS A 71 -3.81 -7.73 15.91
CA LYS A 71 -2.84 -6.77 16.44
C LYS A 71 -1.43 -7.34 16.29
N LYS A 72 -0.71 -6.86 15.28
CA LYS A 72 0.70 -7.19 15.06
C LYS A 72 1.56 -5.97 15.44
N PRO A 73 2.48 -6.10 16.41
CA PRO A 73 3.38 -5.00 16.74
C PRO A 73 4.26 -4.64 15.54
N GLY A 74 4.65 -3.37 15.40
CA GLY A 74 5.50 -2.88 14.32
C GLY A 74 4.79 -2.62 12.99
N THR A 75 3.56 -3.11 12.80
CA THR A 75 2.83 -2.90 11.53
C THR A 75 2.32 -1.47 11.38
N GLU A 76 1.91 -0.84 12.48
CA GLU A 76 1.43 0.54 12.50
C GLU A 76 2.59 1.48 12.15
N GLU A 77 3.73 1.30 12.82
CA GLU A 77 4.94 2.10 12.66
C GLU A 77 5.54 1.94 11.26
N ALA A 78 5.53 0.71 10.69
CA ALA A 78 5.94 0.49 9.31
C ALA A 78 5.05 1.24 8.31
N ILE A 79 3.72 1.23 8.52
CA ILE A 79 2.77 1.94 7.65
C ILE A 79 2.92 3.45 7.81
N GLU A 80 3.05 3.95 9.04
CA GLU A 80 3.26 5.37 9.34
C GLU A 80 4.56 5.89 8.74
N GLY A 81 5.68 5.17 8.93
CA GLY A 81 6.97 5.52 8.34
C GLY A 81 6.90 5.57 6.81
N ALA A 82 6.29 4.57 6.18
CA ALA A 82 6.07 4.57 4.73
C ALA A 82 5.13 5.71 4.28
N CYS A 83 4.13 6.08 5.07
CA CYS A 83 3.26 7.22 4.76
C CYS A 83 4.00 8.55 4.88
N ALA A 84 4.84 8.73 5.91
CA ALA A 84 5.65 9.94 6.08
C ALA A 84 6.62 10.13 4.90
N ILE A 85 7.31 9.06 4.48
CA ILE A 85 8.19 9.07 3.30
C ILE A 85 7.39 9.39 2.03
N ARG A 86 6.21 8.77 1.86
CA ARG A 86 5.31 9.04 0.73
C ARG A 86 4.88 10.51 0.71
N ASP A 87 4.51 11.09 1.84
CA ASP A 87 4.00 12.46 1.89
C ASP A 87 5.11 13.46 1.54
N SER A 88 6.35 13.20 1.98
CA SER A 88 7.55 13.93 1.54
C SER A 88 7.77 13.82 0.03
N PHE A 89 7.67 12.60 -0.53
CA PHE A 89 7.73 12.35 -1.97
C PHE A 89 6.64 13.13 -2.74
N LEU A 90 5.38 12.95 -2.37
CA LEU A 90 4.24 13.55 -3.07
C LEU A 90 4.24 15.08 -2.97
N GLY A 91 4.69 15.64 -1.84
CA GLY A 91 4.87 17.08 -1.67
C GLY A 91 5.86 17.66 -2.68
N SER A 92 6.94 16.92 -2.99
CA SER A 92 7.98 17.35 -3.93
C SER A 92 7.52 17.39 -5.40
N ILE A 93 6.50 16.61 -5.76
CA ILE A 93 5.98 16.49 -7.14
C ILE A 93 4.62 17.16 -7.33
N SER A 94 4.27 18.11 -6.47
CA SER A 94 2.98 18.82 -6.43
C SER A 94 2.32 19.00 -7.81
N GLY A 95 1.16 18.35 -8.00
CA GLY A 95 0.34 18.44 -9.21
C GLY A 95 0.72 17.47 -10.34
N LYS A 96 1.78 16.67 -10.19
CA LYS A 96 2.22 15.67 -11.17
C LYS A 96 1.73 14.27 -10.79
N ASN A 97 1.70 13.38 -11.78
CA ASN A 97 1.28 12.00 -11.58
C ASN A 97 2.43 11.16 -10.99
N ALA A 98 2.28 10.74 -9.73
CA ALA A 98 3.29 9.93 -9.02
C ALA A 98 3.72 8.65 -9.76
N LEU A 99 2.83 8.07 -10.59
CA LEU A 99 3.12 6.87 -11.36
C LEU A 99 4.19 7.06 -12.44
N GLU A 100 4.54 8.31 -12.78
CA GLU A 100 5.59 8.66 -13.75
C GLU A 100 6.98 8.74 -13.13
N TYR A 101 7.08 8.45 -11.83
CA TYR A 101 8.32 8.55 -11.08
C TYR A 101 8.75 7.19 -10.54
N GLU A 102 10.06 7.00 -10.51
CA GLU A 102 10.77 5.99 -9.74
C GLU A 102 11.31 6.67 -8.49
N VAL A 103 11.19 5.99 -7.35
CA VAL A 103 11.51 6.54 -6.04
C VAL A 103 12.59 5.66 -5.42
N VAL A 104 13.74 6.25 -5.11
CA VAL A 104 14.81 5.58 -4.37
C VAL A 104 14.78 6.11 -2.94
N ILE A 105 14.51 5.23 -1.99
CA ILE A 105 14.50 5.52 -0.56
C ILE A 105 15.83 5.05 -0.01
N VAL A 106 16.58 5.97 0.60
CA VAL A 106 17.85 5.70 1.24
C VAL A 106 17.67 5.90 2.73
N ILE A 107 17.90 4.86 3.52
CA ILE A 107 17.77 4.88 4.98
C ILE A 107 19.00 4.15 5.53
N GLU A 108 19.70 4.75 6.50
CA GLU A 108 20.82 4.08 7.16
C GLU A 108 20.34 2.80 7.89
N PRO A 109 21.17 1.74 7.99
CA PRO A 109 20.80 0.53 8.71
C PRO A 109 20.36 0.84 10.15
N GLY A 110 19.13 0.45 10.48
CA GLY A 110 18.48 0.75 11.75
C GLY A 110 17.02 0.33 11.73
N LEU A 111 16.27 0.75 12.73
CA LEU A 111 14.89 0.29 12.92
C LEU A 111 13.97 0.69 11.76
N LEU A 112 14.12 1.90 11.22
CA LEU A 112 13.32 2.34 10.06
C LEU A 112 13.59 1.47 8.83
N PHE A 113 14.85 1.08 8.61
CA PHE A 113 15.22 0.24 7.48
C PHE A 113 14.56 -1.14 7.59
N GLU A 114 14.63 -1.76 8.77
CA GLU A 114 13.97 -3.05 9.04
C GLU A 114 12.44 -2.96 8.83
N LEU A 115 11.80 -1.88 9.28
CA LEU A 115 10.37 -1.64 9.05
C LEU A 115 10.04 -1.52 7.56
N MET A 116 10.90 -0.89 6.76
CA MET A 116 10.73 -0.81 5.30
C MET A 116 10.97 -2.17 4.62
N GLU A 117 11.92 -2.97 5.11
CA GLU A 117 12.17 -4.34 4.61
C GLU A 117 10.96 -5.26 4.81
N VAL A 118 10.21 -5.10 5.91
CA VAL A 118 8.94 -5.82 6.13
C VAL A 118 7.94 -5.55 5.00
N LEU A 119 7.92 -4.34 4.44
CA LEU A 119 7.04 -3.94 3.35
C LEU A 119 7.61 -4.30 1.96
N GLN A 120 8.93 -4.43 1.86
CA GLN A 120 9.67 -4.73 0.65
C GLN A 120 11.04 -5.37 0.98
N ALA A 121 11.13 -6.69 0.86
CA ALA A 121 12.38 -7.43 1.06
C ALA A 121 13.35 -7.33 -0.13
N GLU A 122 12.86 -6.94 -1.31
CA GLU A 122 13.68 -6.82 -2.52
C GLU A 122 14.25 -5.39 -2.61
N GLU A 123 15.50 -5.25 -3.06
CA GLU A 123 16.10 -3.91 -3.23
C GLU A 123 15.23 -3.01 -4.11
N SER A 124 14.73 -3.52 -5.25
CA SER A 124 13.83 -2.76 -6.12
C SER A 124 12.59 -3.56 -6.49
N SER A 125 11.42 -2.92 -6.43
CA SER A 125 10.14 -3.58 -6.71
C SER A 125 9.12 -2.62 -7.30
N SER A 126 8.28 -3.15 -8.20
CA SER A 126 7.10 -2.44 -8.74
C SER A 126 5.77 -3.04 -8.25
N VAL A 127 5.86 -4.03 -7.35
CA VAL A 127 4.75 -4.85 -6.87
C VAL A 127 4.72 -5.02 -5.35
N SER A 128 5.77 -4.62 -4.63
CA SER A 128 5.87 -4.64 -3.17
C SER A 128 4.80 -3.78 -2.50
N GLN A 129 4.60 -3.99 -1.20
CA GLN A 129 3.67 -3.17 -0.41
C GLN A 129 4.19 -1.73 -0.31
N LEU A 130 5.50 -1.56 -0.13
CA LEU A 130 6.15 -0.26 -0.08
C LEU A 130 5.91 0.55 -1.37
N ASN A 131 6.12 -0.06 -2.54
CA ASN A 131 5.81 0.61 -3.81
C ASN A 131 4.31 0.93 -3.93
N GLU A 132 3.43 0.06 -3.45
CA GLU A 132 1.99 0.34 -3.47
C GLU A 132 1.61 1.55 -2.62
N ILE A 133 2.28 1.75 -1.47
CA ILE A 133 2.13 2.92 -0.60
C ILE A 133 2.70 4.17 -1.27
N MET A 134 3.89 4.10 -1.85
CA MET A 134 4.53 5.23 -2.55
C MET A 134 3.72 5.72 -3.75
N MET A 135 2.87 4.88 -4.33
CA MET A 135 2.11 5.18 -5.55
C MET A 135 3.00 5.52 -6.76
N ALA A 136 4.25 5.06 -6.73
CA ALA A 136 5.26 5.25 -7.77
C ALA A 136 5.25 4.11 -8.82
N SER A 137 5.99 4.32 -9.90
CA SER A 137 6.28 3.31 -10.93
C SER A 137 7.07 2.12 -10.36
N GLN A 138 8.17 2.45 -9.70
CA GLN A 138 9.10 1.54 -9.04
C GLN A 138 9.61 2.20 -7.75
N THR A 139 9.85 1.40 -6.72
CA THR A 139 10.49 1.83 -5.48
C THR A 139 11.74 0.99 -5.24
N THR A 140 12.84 1.67 -4.97
CA THR A 140 14.12 1.07 -4.61
C THR A 140 14.43 1.45 -3.16
N LEU A 141 14.83 0.48 -2.34
CA LEU A 141 15.22 0.67 -0.94
C LEU A 141 16.72 0.37 -0.82
N LEU A 142 17.50 1.35 -0.37
CA LEU A 142 18.95 1.27 -0.24
C LEU A 142 19.38 1.62 1.18
N SER A 143 20.44 0.97 1.67
CA SER A 143 21.06 1.27 2.96
C SER A 143 22.08 2.40 2.89
N GLU A 144 22.55 2.73 1.69
CA GLU A 144 23.60 3.73 1.43
C GLU A 144 23.24 4.58 0.21
N PHE A 145 23.72 5.82 0.21
CA PHE A 145 23.46 6.75 -0.89
C PHE A 145 24.16 6.28 -2.18
N PRO A 146 23.46 6.20 -3.32
CA PRO A 146 24.05 5.74 -4.56
C PRO A 146 25.11 6.72 -5.10
N LYS A 147 26.30 6.18 -5.44
CA LYS A 147 27.43 6.95 -5.97
C LYS A 147 27.13 7.65 -7.29
N GLU A 148 26.25 7.05 -8.10
CA GLU A 148 25.84 7.55 -9.41
C GLU A 148 24.42 8.10 -9.32
N THR A 149 24.26 9.24 -8.65
CA THR A 149 23.00 9.99 -8.65
C THR A 149 23.08 11.13 -9.68
N PRO A 150 22.09 11.29 -10.57
CA PRO A 150 22.06 12.42 -11.50
C PRO A 150 22.17 13.76 -10.76
N ALA A 151 22.95 14.70 -11.30
CA ALA A 151 23.19 15.99 -10.65
C ALA A 151 21.92 16.86 -10.51
N ASP A 152 20.90 16.60 -11.32
CA ASP A 152 19.59 17.23 -11.34
C ASP A 152 18.50 16.42 -10.60
N ALA A 153 18.88 15.33 -9.93
CA ALA A 153 17.94 14.52 -9.18
C ALA A 153 17.31 15.32 -8.03
N ASN A 154 15.99 15.21 -7.91
CA ASN A 154 15.26 15.83 -6.80
C ASN A 154 15.43 14.96 -5.55
N ILE A 155 16.23 15.44 -4.60
CA ILE A 155 16.55 14.75 -3.35
C ILE A 155 15.81 15.44 -2.21
N ILE A 156 15.00 14.67 -1.49
CA ILE A 156 14.23 15.13 -0.33
C ILE A 156 14.83 14.46 0.89
N LYS A 157 15.02 15.22 1.97
CA LYS A 157 15.46 14.69 3.25
C LYS A 157 14.34 14.82 4.26
N GLY A 158 14.20 13.82 5.12
CA GLY A 158 13.23 13.85 6.21
C GLY A 158 13.73 13.05 7.39
N THR A 159 13.03 13.19 8.51
CA THR A 159 13.19 12.33 9.67
C THR A 159 11.85 11.70 10.01
N PHE A 160 11.89 10.53 10.63
CA PHE A 160 10.71 9.85 11.14
C PHE A 160 11.00 9.39 12.57
N LEU A 161 10.11 9.76 13.49
CA LEU A 161 10.17 9.31 14.87
C LEU A 161 9.40 8.00 14.98
N ILE A 162 10.14 6.91 15.18
CA ILE A 162 9.59 5.59 15.43
C ILE A 162 9.24 5.51 16.90
N ASN A 163 8.02 5.05 17.20
CA ASN A 163 7.52 4.93 18.56
C ASN A 163 6.85 3.57 18.75
N LEU A 164 7.62 2.56 19.14
CA LEU A 164 7.11 1.20 19.35
C LEU A 164 6.70 0.98 20.81
N GLU A 165 5.88 -0.06 21.01
CA GLU A 165 5.50 -0.58 22.33
C GLU A 165 4.84 0.47 23.26
N GLY A 166 4.26 1.52 22.69
CA GLY A 166 3.58 2.56 23.49
C GLY A 166 4.52 3.57 24.15
N GLY A 167 5.77 3.67 23.70
CA GLY A 167 6.73 4.67 24.21
C GLY A 167 8.06 4.12 24.67
N ASP A 168 8.18 2.80 24.83
CA ASP A 168 9.36 2.16 25.40
C ASP A 168 10.56 2.20 24.46
N ILE A 169 10.31 2.17 23.15
CA ILE A 169 11.34 2.31 22.12
C ILE A 169 11.02 3.56 21.30
N ARG A 170 11.91 4.55 21.36
CA ARG A 170 11.84 5.79 20.59
C ARG A 170 13.15 6.03 19.86
N GLU A 171 13.09 6.03 18.54
CA GLU A 171 14.23 6.25 17.67
C GLU A 171 13.84 7.24 16.58
N GLU A 172 14.60 8.31 16.43
CA GLU A 172 14.46 9.20 15.28
C GLU A 172 15.46 8.75 14.21
N SER A 173 14.94 8.37 13.05
CA SER A 173 15.76 7.92 11.92
C SER A 173 15.62 8.91 10.77
N ALA A 174 16.74 9.30 10.17
CA ALA A 174 16.77 10.10 8.96
C ALA A 174 16.55 9.23 7.72
N TYR A 175 15.94 9.80 6.70
CA TYR A 175 15.79 9.17 5.40
C TYR A 175 15.98 10.20 4.29
N GLU A 176 16.40 9.71 3.12
CA GLU A 176 16.50 10.48 1.90
C GLU A 176 15.66 9.82 0.80
N VAL A 177 15.02 10.64 -0.02
CA VAL A 177 14.18 10.20 -1.13
C VAL A 177 14.67 10.86 -2.40
N ILE A 178 15.14 10.04 -3.34
CA ILE A 178 15.56 10.47 -4.66
C ILE A 178 14.42 10.20 -5.63
N VAL A 179 13.95 11.24 -6.31
CA VAL A 179 12.82 11.17 -7.23
C VAL A 179 13.30 11.32 -8.66
N LEU A 180 13.08 10.27 -9.46
CA LEU A 180 13.54 10.19 -10.84
C LEU A 180 12.36 9.94 -11.78
N PRO A 181 12.29 10.59 -12.96
CA PRO A 181 11.28 10.24 -13.95
C PRO A 181 11.52 8.82 -14.50
N THR A 182 10.46 8.04 -14.68
CA THR A 182 10.56 6.69 -15.26
C THR A 182 10.71 6.75 -16.77
N ALA A 183 11.58 5.90 -17.33
CA ALA A 183 11.71 5.71 -18.78
C ALA A 183 10.71 4.67 -19.34
N LYS A 184 10.00 3.96 -18.47
CA LYS A 184 9.08 2.88 -18.85
C LYS A 184 7.78 3.42 -19.41
N ALA A 185 7.13 2.64 -20.26
CA ALA A 185 5.84 3.03 -20.84
C ALA A 185 4.66 2.64 -19.95
N LYS A 186 3.57 3.40 -20.08
CA LYS A 186 2.29 3.12 -19.41
C LYS A 186 1.67 1.84 -19.96
N CYS A 187 1.43 0.87 -19.07
CA CYS A 187 0.76 -0.38 -19.38
C CYS A 187 -0.73 -0.14 -19.69
N PRO A 188 -1.28 -0.65 -20.81
CA PRO A 188 -2.67 -0.43 -21.20
C PRO A 188 -3.69 -1.05 -20.23
N ARG A 189 -3.30 -2.10 -19.50
CA ARG A 189 -4.19 -2.81 -18.55
C ARG A 189 -4.18 -2.21 -17.15
N CYS A 190 -3.02 -2.18 -16.48
CA CYS A 190 -2.94 -1.68 -15.11
C CYS A 190 -2.64 -0.18 -14.99
N ARG A 191 -2.42 0.51 -16.11
CA ARG A 191 -2.15 1.96 -16.20
C ARG A 191 -0.90 2.44 -15.43
N ARG A 192 -0.01 1.52 -15.01
CA ARG A 192 1.31 1.83 -14.42
C ARG A 192 2.40 1.89 -15.47
N TYR A 193 3.44 2.68 -15.23
CA TYR A 193 4.60 2.83 -16.09
C TYR A 193 5.60 1.67 -15.92
N THR A 194 5.18 0.45 -16.27
CA THR A 194 5.97 -0.77 -16.05
C THR A 194 6.13 -1.61 -17.33
N ALA A 195 5.62 -1.12 -18.44
CA ALA A 195 5.68 -1.80 -19.73
C ALA A 195 6.91 -1.36 -20.53
N ALA A 196 7.40 -2.24 -21.40
CA ALA A 196 8.47 -1.90 -22.34
C ALA A 196 7.98 -0.93 -23.44
N SER A 197 6.70 -1.01 -23.81
CA SER A 197 6.07 -0.13 -24.79
C SER A 197 4.62 0.17 -24.42
N SER A 198 4.05 1.26 -24.96
CA SER A 198 2.68 1.70 -24.67
C SER A 198 1.59 0.78 -25.23
N SER A 199 1.93 -0.05 -26.22
CA SER A 199 1.01 -1.02 -26.84
C SER A 199 1.04 -2.41 -26.18
N SER A 200 2.05 -2.69 -25.35
CA SER A 200 2.24 -3.99 -24.70
C SER A 200 1.84 -3.96 -23.22
N PRO A 201 1.11 -4.96 -22.69
CA PRO A 201 0.95 -5.15 -21.25
C PRO A 201 2.30 -5.37 -20.55
N CYS A 202 2.42 -4.95 -19.29
CA CYS A 202 3.58 -5.30 -18.48
C CYS A 202 3.62 -6.80 -18.14
N ALA A 203 4.79 -7.33 -17.76
CA ALA A 203 4.99 -8.75 -17.47
C ALA A 203 3.90 -9.33 -16.55
N ARG A 204 3.62 -8.66 -15.41
CA ARG A 204 2.54 -9.05 -14.49
C ARG A 204 1.17 -9.15 -15.16
N CYS A 205 0.81 -8.16 -15.98
CA CYS A 205 -0.49 -8.18 -16.66
C CYS A 205 -0.56 -9.30 -17.70
N THR A 206 0.56 -9.60 -18.36
CA THR A 206 0.67 -10.74 -19.29
C THR A 206 0.47 -12.06 -18.56
N ASP A 207 1.06 -12.24 -17.37
CA ASP A 207 0.87 -13.46 -16.56
C ASP A 207 -0.60 -13.65 -16.14
N VAL A 208 -1.26 -12.57 -15.72
CA VAL A 208 -2.68 -12.63 -15.35
C VAL A 208 -3.56 -12.95 -16.57
N LEU A 209 -3.29 -12.34 -17.73
CA LEU A 209 -4.01 -12.62 -18.98
C LEU A 209 -3.79 -14.06 -19.46
N ALA A 210 -2.60 -14.62 -19.21
CA ALA A 210 -2.28 -16.01 -19.50
C ALA A 210 -2.89 -17.02 -18.50
N GLY A 211 -3.62 -16.55 -17.47
CA GLY A 211 -4.20 -17.41 -16.45
C GLY A 211 -3.18 -18.03 -15.48
N LYS A 212 -1.92 -17.56 -15.48
CA LYS A 212 -0.83 -18.06 -14.61
C LYS A 212 -0.87 -17.47 -13.20
N GLY A 213 -2.06 -17.20 -12.66
CA GLY A 213 -2.19 -16.74 -11.26
C GLY A 213 -1.52 -17.79 -10.35
N ARG A 214 -0.46 -17.40 -9.64
CA ARG A 214 0.19 -18.29 -8.67
C ARG A 214 -0.84 -18.57 -7.57
N GLY A 215 -1.40 -19.78 -7.59
CA GLY A 215 -2.30 -20.28 -6.57
C GLY A 215 -1.63 -20.38 -5.22
#